data_AF-A0A497E192-F1
#
_entry.id   AF-A0A497E192-F1
#
_cell.length_a   1.000
_cell.length_b   1.000
_cell.length_c   1.000
_cell.angle_alpha   90.00
_cell.angle_beta   90.00
_cell.angle_gamma   90.00
#
_symmetry.space_group_name_H-M   'P 1'
#
loop_
_entity.id
_entity.type
_entity.pdbx_description
1 polymer ?
#
loop_
_entity_poly.entity_id
_entity_poly.type
_entity_poly.pdbx_seq_one_letter_code
_entity_poly.pdbx_strand_id
1 'polypeptide(L)'
;MRYAGKWRNFSNVRRPHFGKGINGKPPLQRLRELGYDLPEEFACFPPIILDDVSTFWAVRVVTISRPHTKVYNNYEKELIPFTED
;
A
#
# COMPACT_ATOMS: atom_id res chain seq x y z
N MET A 1 24.75 -4.63 10.29
CA MET A 1 23.88 -4.08 9.22
C MET A 1 23.95 -4.78 7.85
N ARG A 2 25.03 -5.51 7.46
CA ARG A 2 25.16 -6.12 6.12
C ARG A 2 24.00 -7.05 5.70
N TYR A 3 23.49 -7.86 6.63
CA TYR A 3 22.37 -8.77 6.35
C TYR A 3 21.04 -8.04 6.14
N ALA A 4 20.81 -6.93 6.85
CA ALA A 4 19.59 -6.14 6.70
C ALA A 4 19.48 -5.48 5.31
N GLY A 5 20.61 -5.12 4.69
CA GLY A 5 20.63 -4.64 3.30
C GLY A 5 20.23 -5.73 2.30
N LYS A 6 20.75 -6.95 2.48
CA LYS A 6 20.41 -8.10 1.63
C LYS A 6 18.91 -8.44 1.69
N TRP A 7 18.31 -8.40 2.88
CA TRP A 7 16.87 -8.63 3.04
C TRP A 7 16.01 -7.55 2.36
N ARG A 8 16.48 -6.30 2.36
CA ARG A 8 15.82 -5.20 1.65
C ARG A 8 15.90 -5.35 0.15
N ASN A 9 17.09 -5.62 -0.39
CA ASN A 9 17.27 -5.91 -1.81
C ASN A 9 16.40 -7.11 -2.24
N PHE A 10 16.41 -8.20 -1.47
CA PHE A 10 15.55 -9.35 -1.76
C PHE A 10 14.07 -8.96 -1.81
N SER A 11 13.59 -8.21 -0.81
CA SER A 11 12.17 -7.81 -0.73
C SER A 11 11.76 -6.84 -1.85
N ASN A 12 12.60 -5.86 -2.19
CA ASN A 12 12.24 -4.78 -3.11
C ASN A 12 12.57 -5.10 -4.59
N VAL A 13 13.56 -5.97 -4.86
CA VAL A 13 14.08 -6.24 -6.22
C VAL A 13 13.73 -7.64 -6.72
N ARG A 14 13.76 -8.65 -5.85
CA ARG A 14 13.73 -10.06 -6.28
C ARG A 14 12.44 -10.78 -5.93
N ARG A 15 11.83 -10.45 -4.79
CA ARG A 15 10.66 -11.14 -4.27
C ARG A 15 9.43 -10.78 -5.12
N PRO A 16 8.67 -11.78 -5.60
CA PRO A 16 7.35 -11.56 -6.17
C PRO A 16 6.38 -11.03 -5.11
N HIS A 17 5.57 -10.02 -5.46
CA HIS A 17 4.51 -9.50 -4.60
C HIS A 17 3.15 -9.62 -5.28
N PHE A 18 2.14 -10.00 -4.50
CA PHE A 18 0.78 -10.26 -4.98
C PHE A 18 -0.24 -9.27 -4.39
N GLY A 19 0.25 -8.12 -3.91
CA GLY A 19 -0.60 -6.99 -3.56
C GLY A 19 -1.41 -6.49 -4.76
N LYS A 20 -2.43 -5.68 -4.48
CA LYS A 20 -3.39 -5.22 -5.49
C LYS A 20 -2.64 -4.49 -6.61
N GLY A 21 -2.79 -4.96 -7.85
CA GLY A 21 -2.17 -4.32 -9.02
C GLY A 21 -0.64 -4.50 -9.14
N ILE A 22 -0.04 -5.44 -8.39
CA ILE A 22 1.39 -5.77 -8.48
C ILE A 22 1.64 -6.98 -9.42
N ASN A 23 0.67 -7.91 -9.54
CA ASN A 23 0.69 -9.04 -10.47
C ASN A 23 1.98 -9.90 -10.39
N GLY A 24 2.46 -10.20 -9.19
CA GLY A 24 3.65 -11.02 -8.98
C GLY A 24 4.98 -10.32 -9.23
N LYS A 25 4.97 -9.02 -9.56
CA LYS A 25 6.19 -8.26 -9.84
C LYS A 25 6.86 -7.77 -8.56
N PRO A 26 8.19 -7.60 -8.55
CA PRO A 26 8.86 -6.88 -7.48
C PRO A 26 8.48 -5.39 -7.46
N PRO A 27 8.50 -4.72 -6.29
CA PRO A 27 8.10 -3.32 -6.16
C PRO A 27 8.90 -2.38 -7.07
N LEU A 28 10.21 -2.59 -7.20
CA LEU A 28 11.05 -1.78 -8.08
C LEU A 28 10.63 -1.91 -9.55
N GLN A 29 10.26 -3.11 -10.00
CA GLN A 29 9.77 -3.32 -11.36
C GLN A 29 8.44 -2.59 -11.56
N ARG A 30 7.52 -2.68 -10.60
CA ARG A 30 6.24 -1.99 -10.69
C ARG A 30 6.40 -0.46 -10.72
N LEU A 31 7.33 0.10 -9.95
CA LEU A 31 7.67 1.53 -10.00
C LEU A 31 8.16 1.96 -11.38
N ARG A 32 9.04 1.18 -12.02
CA ARG A 32 9.51 1.47 -13.37
C ARG A 32 8.37 1.48 -14.38
N GLU A 33 7.43 0.56 -14.26
CA GLU A 33 6.22 0.52 -15.10
C GLU A 33 5.28 1.70 -14.85
N LEU A 34 5.34 2.32 -13.67
CA LEU A 34 4.63 3.56 -13.35
C LEU A 34 5.35 4.81 -13.88
N GLY A 35 6.51 4.66 -14.54
CA GLY A 35 7.28 5.74 -15.13
C GLY A 35 8.42 6.30 -14.26
N TYR A 36 8.72 5.66 -13.12
CA TYR A 36 9.85 6.06 -12.27
C TYR A 36 11.15 5.42 -12.75
N ASP A 37 12.04 6.22 -13.34
CA ASP A 37 13.39 5.78 -13.72
C ASP A 37 14.31 5.74 -12.49
N LEU A 38 14.28 4.62 -11.76
CA LEU A 38 15.00 4.45 -10.50
C LEU A 38 16.08 3.35 -10.61
N PRO A 39 17.29 3.63 -10.06
CA PRO A 39 18.37 2.66 -10.03
C PRO A 39 18.09 1.58 -8.97
N GLU A 40 18.79 0.44 -9.03
CA GLU A 40 18.57 -0.66 -8.07
C GLU A 40 18.98 -0.28 -6.65
N GLU A 41 19.93 0.64 -6.50
CA GLU A 41 20.37 1.23 -5.24
C GLU A 41 19.21 1.89 -4.49
N PHE A 42 18.18 2.35 -5.21
CA PHE A 42 16.96 2.86 -4.58
C PHE A 42 16.26 1.78 -3.73
N ALA A 43 16.39 0.50 -4.09
CA ALA A 43 15.84 -0.60 -3.31
C ALA A 43 16.57 -0.84 -1.96
N CYS A 44 17.70 -0.16 -1.71
CA CYS A 44 18.40 -0.17 -0.42
C CYS A 44 17.73 0.74 0.62
N PHE A 45 16.84 1.65 0.21
CA PHE A 45 16.00 2.43 1.10
C PHE A 45 14.99 1.52 1.84
N PRO A 46 14.36 2.01 2.93
CA PRO A 46 13.27 1.30 3.60
C PRO A 46 12.22 0.70 2.63
N PRO A 47 11.44 -0.30 3.08
CA PRO A 47 10.53 -1.07 2.23
C PRO A 47 9.65 -0.18 1.36
N ILE A 48 9.56 -0.52 0.07
CA ILE A 48 8.71 0.18 -0.89
C ILE A 48 7.29 -0.34 -0.72
N ILE A 49 6.38 0.53 -0.28
CA ILE A 49 4.96 0.22 -0.12
C ILE A 49 4.21 0.85 -1.30
N LEU A 50 3.53 0.02 -2.09
CA LEU A 50 2.74 0.45 -3.25
C LEU A 50 1.23 0.26 -3.05
N ASP A 51 0.82 -0.24 -1.89
CA ASP A 51 -0.58 -0.39 -1.54
C ASP A 51 -1.17 0.92 -1.01
N ASP A 52 -2.49 1.04 -1.11
CA ASP A 52 -3.25 2.09 -0.45
C ASP A 52 -3.13 1.93 1.07
N VAL A 53 -2.20 2.66 1.68
CA VAL A 53 -2.11 2.73 3.14
C VAL A 53 -3.25 3.64 3.60
N SER A 54 -4.33 3.02 4.10
CA SER A 54 -5.46 3.75 4.67
C SER A 54 -4.95 4.68 5.78
N THR A 55 -4.89 5.98 5.52
CA THR A 55 -4.56 7.00 6.52
C THR A 55 -5.69 7.20 7.53
N PHE A 56 -6.77 6.40 7.45
CA PHE A 56 -7.95 6.55 8.30
C PHE A 56 -7.61 6.57 9.80
N TRP A 57 -6.61 5.81 10.25
CA TRP A 57 -6.15 5.83 11.64
C TRP A 57 -5.27 7.04 11.98
N ALA A 58 -4.48 7.56 11.03
CA ALA A 58 -3.63 8.74 11.25
C ALA A 58 -4.43 10.06 11.31
N VAL A 59 -5.59 10.11 10.63
CA VAL A 59 -6.42 11.31 10.53
C VAL A 59 -7.34 11.50 11.76
N ARG A 60 -7.69 10.46 12.51
CA ARG A 60 -8.60 10.60 13.67
C ARG A 60 -8.01 11.38 14.86
N VAL A 61 -6.69 11.43 15.01
CA VAL A 61 -6.05 12.21 16.08
C VAL A 61 -5.99 13.70 15.74
N VAL A 62 -5.92 14.04 14.44
CA VAL A 62 -5.84 15.44 13.97
C VAL A 62 -7.22 16.07 13.78
N THR A 63 -8.28 15.28 13.59
CA THR A 63 -9.59 15.79 13.14
C THR A 63 -10.66 15.94 14.23
N ILE A 64 -10.27 16.07 15.51
CA ILE A 64 -11.19 16.60 16.56
C ILE A 64 -11.23 18.15 16.52
N SER A 65 -10.66 18.78 15.50
CA SER A 65 -10.79 20.21 15.25
C SER A 65 -10.92 20.52 13.76
N ARG A 66 -12.08 20.22 13.16
CA ARG A 66 -12.79 21.07 12.18
C ARG A 66 -14.02 20.36 11.59
N PRO A 67 -15.23 20.95 11.69
CA PRO A 67 -16.45 20.36 11.15
C PRO A 67 -16.80 21.01 9.82
N HIS A 68 -16.44 20.41 8.68
CA HIS A 68 -17.22 20.53 7.44
C HIS A 68 -16.56 19.73 6.30
N THR A 69 -17.01 18.50 6.06
CA THR A 69 -17.31 18.06 4.68
C THR A 69 -18.13 16.78 4.75
N LYS A 70 -19.25 16.79 4.01
CA LYS A 70 -20.16 15.66 3.86
C LYS A 70 -19.40 14.42 3.43
N VAL A 71 -19.52 13.36 4.23
CA VAL A 71 -19.04 12.03 3.90
C VAL A 71 -19.89 11.51 2.74
N TYR A 72 -19.30 11.38 1.55
CA TYR A 72 -19.89 10.59 0.47
C TYR A 72 -19.78 9.12 0.85
N ASN A 73 -20.76 8.63 1.62
CA ASN A 73 -20.99 7.21 1.82
C ASN A 73 -21.65 6.65 0.56
N ASN A 74 -20.86 6.08 -0.34
CA ASN A 74 -21.35 5.23 -1.43
C ASN A 74 -21.15 3.74 -1.13
N TYR A 75 -21.28 3.34 0.14
CA TYR A 75 -21.26 1.93 0.56
C TYR A 75 -22.62 1.43 1.06
N GLU A 76 -23.72 2.09 0.68
CA GLU A 76 -25.04 1.46 0.73
C GLU A 76 -25.32 0.77 -0.60
N LYS A 77 -24.81 -0.46 -0.78
CA LYS A 77 -25.48 -1.48 -1.60
C LYS A 77 -25.30 -2.87 -0.97
N GLU A 78 -26.41 -3.35 -0.44
CA GLU A 78 -26.81 -4.75 -0.25
C GLU A 78 -26.11 -5.55 0.87
N LEU A 79 -26.61 -5.34 2.10
CA LEU A 79 -26.55 -6.38 3.13
C LEU A 79 -27.59 -7.45 2.79
N ILE A 80 -27.13 -8.64 2.40
CA ILE A 80 -27.95 -9.85 2.34
C ILE A 80 -28.28 -10.23 3.80
N PRO A 81 -29.55 -10.40 4.20
CA PRO A 81 -29.87 -10.83 5.55
C PRO A 81 -29.43 -12.28 5.74
N PHE A 82 -28.59 -12.53 6.76
CA PHE A 82 -28.27 -13.87 7.21
C PHE A 82 -29.48 -14.41 8.00
N THR A 83 -30.16 -15.42 7.45
CA THR A 83 -31.14 -16.23 8.18
C THR A 83 -30.41 -17.39 8.86
N GLU A 84 -30.57 -17.51 10.17
CA GLU A 84 -30.12 -18.68 10.93
C GLU A 84 -31.11 -19.83 10.72
N ASP A 85 -30.61 -20.99 10.27
CA ASP A 85 -31.26 -22.30 10.38
C ASP A 85 -30.74 -23.03 11.64
#